data_AF-A0A196SLJ5-F1
#
_entry.id   AF-A0A196SLJ5-F1
#
_cell.length_a   1.000
_cell.length_b   1.000
_cell.length_c   1.000
_cell.angle_alpha   90.00
_cell.angle_beta   90.00
_cell.angle_gamma   90.00
#
_symmetry.space_group_name_H-M   'P 1'
#
loop_
_entity.id
_entity.type
_entity.pdbx_description
1 polymer ?
#
loop_
_entity_poly.entity_id
_entity_poly.type
_entity_poly.pdbx_seq_one_letter_code
_entity_poly.pdbx_strand_id
1 'polypeptide(L)'
;MSSEGMEPQFLSIPEEPAVEGIVFSKFSGENEIAEFKQLNDSMLSEAYSVYTYHYFVKDIPDITYIARNESDEMIGVCICKRDMYGKRPVGYIGMLSVLPSYRGKGIARALAIRSINEMIKNRFSECLLETECDNYAALNLYEKLGFRRTEYLPRYYQNGNSAYRLVLQLEEIYFPHVQEYW
;
A
#
# COMPACT_ATOMS: atom_id res chain seq x y z
N MET A 1 38.40 17.98 -0.74
CA MET A 1 37.06 18.37 -1.22
C MET A 1 36.11 17.31 -0.72
N SER A 2 35.31 17.67 0.28
CA SER A 2 34.32 16.80 0.91
C SER A 2 33.36 16.30 -0.16
N SER A 3 33.26 14.97 -0.30
CA SER A 3 32.12 14.34 -0.95
C SER A 3 30.91 14.58 -0.05
N GLU A 4 30.26 15.73 -0.18
CA GLU A 4 28.88 15.89 0.28
C GLU A 4 28.07 14.88 -0.53
N GLY A 5 27.78 13.73 0.09
CA GLY A 5 26.86 12.76 -0.49
C GLY A 5 25.54 13.47 -0.73
N MET A 6 25.13 13.55 -1.98
CA MET A 6 23.86 14.17 -2.36
C MET A 6 22.75 13.45 -1.59
N GLU A 7 22.00 14.19 -0.75
CA GLU A 7 20.85 13.63 -0.04
C GLU A 7 19.89 13.02 -1.08
N PRO A 8 19.35 11.82 -0.83
CA PRO A 8 18.44 11.17 -1.75
C PRO A 8 17.19 12.04 -1.96
N GLN A 9 16.82 12.24 -3.23
CA GLN A 9 15.57 12.89 -3.60
C GLN A 9 14.44 11.85 -3.52
N PHE A 10 13.24 12.28 -3.17
CA PHE A 10 12.06 11.42 -3.09
C PHE A 10 10.98 11.97 -4.02
N LEU A 11 10.08 11.08 -4.47
CA LEU A 11 8.90 11.48 -5.22
C LEU A 11 8.17 12.62 -4.51
N SER A 12 7.72 13.61 -5.29
CA SER A 12 6.87 14.68 -4.77
C SER A 12 5.62 14.07 -4.14
N ILE A 13 5.24 14.55 -2.95
CA ILE A 13 4.05 14.10 -2.23
C ILE A 13 2.80 14.45 -3.08
N PRO A 14 2.08 13.48 -3.65
CA PRO A 14 0.85 13.76 -4.38
C PRO A 14 -0.24 14.34 -3.46
N GLU A 15 -1.12 15.16 -4.03
CA GLU A 15 -2.29 15.67 -3.32
C GLU A 15 -3.22 14.53 -2.89
N GLU A 16 -3.66 14.56 -1.64
CA GLU A 16 -4.58 13.57 -1.10
C GLU A 16 -6.01 13.85 -1.61
N PRO A 17 -6.59 12.99 -2.46
CA PRO A 17 -7.91 13.25 -2.98
C PRO A 17 -8.94 13.18 -1.84
N ALA A 18 -9.83 14.16 -1.80
CA ALA A 18 -11.05 14.10 -1.01
C ALA A 18 -12.08 13.22 -1.74
N VAL A 19 -12.96 12.58 -0.97
CA VAL A 19 -14.13 11.85 -1.47
C VAL A 19 -15.32 12.30 -0.66
N GLU A 20 -16.38 12.76 -1.32
CA GLU A 20 -17.59 13.29 -0.68
C GLU A 20 -18.21 12.25 0.27
N GLY A 21 -18.57 12.70 1.49
CA GLY A 21 -19.16 11.85 2.53
C GLY A 21 -18.20 10.83 3.16
N ILE A 22 -16.90 10.88 2.85
CA ILE A 22 -15.90 9.93 3.37
C ILE A 22 -14.84 10.66 4.20
N VAL A 23 -14.62 10.15 5.41
CA VAL A 23 -13.56 10.60 6.31
C VAL A 23 -12.43 9.59 6.29
N PHE A 24 -11.19 10.06 6.12
CA PHE A 24 -10.00 9.21 6.18
C PHE A 24 -9.22 9.49 7.46
N SER A 25 -8.78 8.44 8.14
CA SER A 25 -7.98 8.53 9.36
C SER A 25 -6.95 7.41 9.43
N LYS A 26 -5.97 7.56 10.32
CA LYS A 26 -4.99 6.52 10.61
C LYS A 26 -5.67 5.39 11.40
N PHE A 27 -5.29 4.16 11.09
CA PHE A 27 -5.80 2.99 11.81
C PHE A 27 -5.20 2.94 13.21
N SER A 28 -6.07 2.93 14.21
CA SER A 28 -5.72 2.91 15.63
C SER A 28 -5.40 1.51 16.17
N GLY A 29 -5.63 0.46 15.38
CA GLY A 29 -5.36 -0.92 15.78
C GLY A 29 -6.35 -1.46 16.79
N GLU A 30 -6.12 -1.22 18.08
CA GLU A 30 -6.83 -1.93 19.17
C GLU A 30 -8.36 -1.84 19.07
N ASN A 31 -8.89 -0.65 18.76
CA ASN A 31 -10.34 -0.42 18.70
C ASN A 31 -10.97 -0.80 17.36
N GLU A 32 -10.16 -0.96 16.32
CA GLU A 32 -10.63 -1.05 14.93
C GLU A 32 -10.34 -2.41 14.30
N ILE A 33 -9.54 -3.26 14.93
CA ILE A 33 -9.26 -4.64 14.48
C ILE A 33 -10.54 -5.45 14.34
N ALA A 34 -11.50 -5.32 15.27
CA ALA A 34 -12.74 -6.09 15.23
C ALA A 34 -13.60 -5.69 14.02
N GLU A 35 -13.76 -4.39 13.77
CA GLU A 35 -14.50 -3.84 12.64
C GLU A 35 -13.82 -4.16 11.31
N PHE A 36 -12.49 -4.02 11.25
CA PHE A 36 -11.68 -4.41 10.10
C PHE A 36 -11.85 -5.90 9.75
N LYS A 37 -11.82 -6.79 10.76
CA LYS A 37 -12.08 -8.22 10.55
C LYS A 37 -13.46 -8.46 9.98
N GLN A 38 -14.50 -7.83 10.53
CA GLN A 38 -15.87 -7.95 10.00
C GLN A 38 -15.96 -7.47 8.54
N LEU A 39 -15.34 -6.33 8.22
CA LEU A 39 -15.29 -5.80 6.85
C LEU A 39 -14.62 -6.77 5.89
N ASN A 40 -13.45 -7.32 6.25
CA ASN A 40 -12.75 -8.26 5.37
C ASN A 40 -13.49 -9.60 5.25
N ASP A 41 -14.05 -10.13 6.33
CA ASP A 41 -14.80 -11.39 6.31
C ASP A 41 -16.06 -11.27 5.41
N SER A 42 -16.63 -10.07 5.27
CA SER A 42 -17.74 -9.81 4.34
C SER A 42 -17.33 -9.76 2.86
N MET A 43 -16.03 -9.68 2.58
CA MET A 43 -15.47 -9.36 1.26
C MET A 43 -14.60 -10.47 0.66
N LEU A 44 -14.07 -11.36 1.49
CA LEU A 44 -13.14 -12.41 1.06
C LEU A 44 -13.88 -13.72 0.75
N SER A 45 -13.50 -14.37 -0.34
CA SER A 45 -13.91 -15.76 -0.63
C SER A 45 -13.16 -16.78 0.22
N GLU A 46 -11.96 -16.43 0.71
CA GLU A 46 -11.16 -17.21 1.65
C GLU A 46 -10.74 -16.32 2.82
N ALA A 47 -11.14 -16.69 4.04
CA ALA A 47 -10.78 -15.91 5.23
C ALA A 47 -9.26 -15.88 5.40
N TYR A 48 -8.68 -14.68 5.56
CA TYR A 48 -7.30 -14.58 6.05
C TYR A 48 -7.20 -15.35 7.36
N SER A 49 -6.15 -16.17 7.49
CA SER A 49 -5.91 -16.86 8.76
C SER A 49 -5.79 -15.84 9.90
N VAL A 50 -6.21 -16.22 11.11
CA VAL A 50 -6.02 -15.37 12.31
C VAL A 50 -4.56 -14.95 12.46
N TYR A 51 -3.61 -15.78 12.03
CA TYR A 51 -2.18 -15.46 12.00
C TYR A 51 -1.84 -14.34 11.02
N THR A 52 -2.45 -14.30 9.85
CA THR A 52 -2.27 -13.23 8.87
C THR A 52 -2.75 -11.91 9.44
N TYR A 53 -3.92 -11.88 10.09
CA TYR A 53 -4.39 -10.69 10.80
C TYR A 53 -3.40 -10.25 11.88
N HIS A 54 -2.98 -11.16 12.78
CA HIS A 54 -2.00 -10.85 13.83
C HIS A 54 -0.69 -10.32 13.24
N TYR A 55 -0.23 -10.89 12.13
CA TYR A 55 0.97 -10.42 11.46
C TYR A 55 0.83 -8.93 11.09
N PHE A 56 -0.27 -8.51 10.45
CA PHE A 56 -0.47 -7.12 10.04
C PHE A 56 -0.81 -6.15 11.18
N VAL A 57 -1.49 -6.62 12.22
CA VAL A 57 -2.03 -5.73 13.27
C VAL A 57 -1.17 -5.66 14.53
N LYS A 58 -0.14 -6.51 14.66
CA LYS A 58 0.75 -6.51 15.83
C LYS A 58 1.61 -5.24 15.92
N ASP A 59 2.12 -4.79 14.78
CA ASP A 59 3.00 -3.62 14.68
C ASP A 59 2.46 -2.72 13.57
N ILE A 60 1.31 -2.08 13.83
CA ILE A 60 0.65 -1.22 12.85
C ILE A 60 1.50 0.04 12.70
N PRO A 61 2.15 0.23 11.55
CA PRO A 61 2.93 1.42 11.33
C PRO A 61 1.98 2.58 11.06
N ASP A 62 2.47 3.78 11.36
CA ASP A 62 1.80 5.06 11.15
C ASP A 62 1.63 5.45 9.66
N ILE A 63 1.44 4.46 8.78
CA ILE A 63 1.25 4.51 7.33
C ILE A 63 0.00 3.69 6.92
N THR A 64 -0.78 3.23 7.90
CA THR A 64 -2.00 2.45 7.72
C THR A 64 -3.22 3.34 7.89
N TYR A 65 -4.16 3.28 6.95
CA TYR A 65 -5.32 4.18 6.89
C TYR A 65 -6.63 3.43 6.75
N ILE A 66 -7.70 4.06 7.25
CA ILE A 66 -9.08 3.63 7.07
C ILE A 66 -9.93 4.74 6.45
N ALA A 67 -11.07 4.34 5.93
CA ALA A 67 -12.12 5.21 5.42
C ALA A 67 -13.43 4.91 6.16
N ARG A 68 -14.09 5.95 6.66
CA ARG A 68 -15.41 5.89 7.30
C ARG A 68 -16.43 6.70 6.52
N ASN A 69 -17.69 6.27 6.54
CA ASN A 69 -18.82 7.05 6.01
C ASN A 69 -19.35 8.06 7.04
N GLU A 70 -20.37 8.82 6.68
CA GLU A 70 -21.01 9.83 7.56
C GLU A 70 -21.66 9.24 8.82
N SER A 71 -21.94 7.93 8.82
CA SER A 71 -22.48 7.19 9.97
C SER A 71 -21.39 6.57 10.85
N ASP A 72 -20.12 6.96 10.65
CA ASP A 72 -18.95 6.45 11.35
C ASP A 72 -18.67 4.94 11.13
N GLU A 73 -19.23 4.35 10.08
CA GLU A 73 -18.99 2.96 9.72
C GLU A 73 -17.73 2.84 8.87
N MET A 74 -16.84 1.90 9.18
CA MET A 74 -15.67 1.60 8.36
C MET A 74 -16.10 0.97 7.03
N ILE A 75 -15.75 1.63 5.93
CA ILE A 75 -16.13 1.22 4.58
C ILE A 75 -14.93 0.88 3.69
N GLY A 76 -13.72 1.13 4.18
CA GLY A 76 -12.49 0.70 3.50
C GLY A 76 -11.23 0.85 4.36
N VAL A 77 -10.18 0.13 3.96
CA VAL A 77 -8.91 0.05 4.69
C VAL A 77 -7.73 -0.07 3.71
N CYS A 78 -6.58 0.45 4.10
CA CYS A 78 -5.28 0.18 3.49
C CYS A 78 -4.29 -0.20 4.58
N ILE A 79 -4.13 -1.51 4.80
CA ILE A 79 -3.26 -2.09 5.83
C ILE A 79 -1.85 -2.24 5.28
N CYS A 80 -0.93 -1.54 5.94
CA CYS A 80 0.46 -1.45 5.52
C CYS A 80 1.42 -2.02 6.57
N LYS A 81 2.61 -2.39 6.13
CA LYS A 81 3.74 -2.77 6.98
C LYS A 81 4.97 -1.94 6.65
N ARG A 82 5.82 -1.80 7.67
CA ARG A 82 7.20 -1.37 7.51
C ARG A 82 8.09 -2.61 7.57
N ASP A 83 8.91 -2.78 6.55
CA ASP A 83 10.01 -3.72 6.50
C ASP A 83 11.34 -2.96 6.33
N MET A 84 12.47 -3.68 6.33
CA MET A 84 13.81 -3.11 6.20
C MET A 84 14.63 -3.90 5.17
N TYR A 85 15.02 -3.24 4.08
CA TYR A 85 16.04 -3.76 3.16
C TYR A 85 17.40 -3.16 3.52
N GLY A 86 18.20 -3.95 4.24
CA GLY A 86 19.41 -3.46 4.89
C GLY A 86 19.07 -2.40 5.94
N LYS A 87 19.46 -1.14 5.68
CA LYS A 87 19.16 0.01 6.56
C LYS A 87 18.06 0.92 6.01
N ARG A 88 17.45 0.58 4.88
CA ARG A 88 16.43 1.41 4.22
C ARG A 88 15.03 0.89 4.57
N PRO A 89 14.11 1.75 5.04
CA PRO A 89 12.74 1.34 5.32
C PRO A 89 11.99 1.12 4.01
N VAL A 90 11.19 0.06 4.00
CA VAL A 90 10.42 -0.41 2.85
C VAL A 90 8.97 -0.58 3.25
N GLY A 91 8.06 -0.10 2.39
CA GLY A 91 6.63 -0.11 2.63
C GLY A 91 6.02 -1.34 2.00
N TYR A 92 5.03 -1.93 2.65
CA TYR A 92 4.33 -3.06 2.08
C TYR A 92 2.82 -2.90 2.25
N ILE A 93 2.07 -2.79 1.16
CA ILE A 93 0.61 -2.77 1.18
C ILE A 93 0.14 -4.22 1.17
N GLY A 94 -0.29 -4.71 2.34
CA GLY A 94 -0.75 -6.08 2.48
C GLY A 94 -2.23 -6.26 2.14
N MET A 95 -3.04 -5.24 2.42
CA MET A 95 -4.48 -5.29 2.14
C MET A 95 -5.00 -3.91 1.75
N LEU A 96 -5.77 -3.85 0.67
CA LEU A 96 -6.51 -2.66 0.25
C LEU A 96 -7.93 -3.09 -0.14
N SER A 97 -8.90 -2.71 0.68
CA SER A 97 -10.28 -3.19 0.57
C SER A 97 -11.26 -2.02 0.70
N VAL A 98 -12.30 -2.02 -0.13
CA VAL A 98 -13.43 -1.08 -0.05
C VAL A 98 -14.72 -1.86 -0.28
N LEU A 99 -15.71 -1.66 0.61
CA LEU A 99 -17.02 -2.30 0.54
C LEU A 99 -17.64 -2.16 -0.86
N PRO A 100 -18.33 -3.18 -1.39
CA PRO A 100 -18.78 -3.18 -2.78
C PRO A 100 -19.69 -2.00 -3.13
N SER A 101 -20.57 -1.60 -2.22
CA SER A 101 -21.48 -0.44 -2.34
C SER A 101 -20.78 0.92 -2.39
N TYR A 102 -19.48 0.98 -2.05
CA TYR A 102 -18.66 2.19 -2.05
C TYR A 102 -17.56 2.18 -3.14
N ARG A 103 -17.51 1.14 -3.99
CA ARG A 103 -16.56 1.06 -5.10
C ARG A 103 -16.89 2.05 -6.22
N GLY A 104 -15.91 2.32 -7.09
CA GLY A 104 -16.05 3.28 -8.19
C GLY A 104 -15.99 4.76 -7.77
N LYS A 105 -15.90 5.06 -6.47
CA LYS A 105 -15.86 6.43 -5.91
C LYS A 105 -14.44 6.96 -5.63
N GLY A 106 -13.40 6.23 -6.06
CA GLY A 106 -11.99 6.65 -5.86
C GLY A 106 -11.41 6.40 -4.46
N ILE A 107 -12.15 5.76 -3.55
CA ILE A 107 -11.76 5.55 -2.14
C ILE A 107 -10.48 4.72 -2.00
N ALA A 108 -10.33 3.64 -2.77
CA ALA A 108 -9.13 2.80 -2.74
C ALA A 108 -7.87 3.59 -3.15
N ARG A 109 -7.99 4.45 -4.18
CA ARG A 109 -6.91 5.36 -4.60
C ARG A 109 -6.58 6.37 -3.50
N ALA A 110 -7.61 6.92 -2.86
CA ALA A 110 -7.47 7.90 -1.79
C ALA A 110 -6.77 7.32 -0.54
N LEU A 111 -7.07 6.08 -0.20
CA LEU A 111 -6.40 5.34 0.88
C LEU A 111 -4.93 5.07 0.55
N ALA A 112 -4.66 4.51 -0.63
CA ALA A 112 -3.29 4.18 -1.05
C ALA A 112 -2.38 5.42 -1.12
N ILE A 113 -2.87 6.54 -1.65
CA ILE A 113 -2.12 7.79 -1.72
C ILE A 113 -1.72 8.29 -0.32
N ARG A 114 -2.61 8.20 0.67
CA ARG A 114 -2.31 8.61 2.05
C ARG A 114 -1.20 7.76 2.66
N SER A 115 -1.28 6.45 2.51
CA SER A 115 -0.22 5.53 2.93
C SER A 115 1.12 5.83 2.25
N ILE A 116 1.11 6.03 0.93
CA ILE A 116 2.31 6.36 0.14
C ILE A 116 2.89 7.72 0.54
N ASN A 117 2.07 8.73 0.75
CA ASN A 117 2.50 10.06 1.22
C ASN A 117 3.22 9.95 2.55
N GLU A 118 2.68 9.16 3.46
CA GLU A 118 3.27 8.95 4.78
C GLU A 118 4.57 8.14 4.68
N MET A 119 4.66 7.16 3.77
CA MET A 119 5.92 6.47 3.46
C MET A 119 6.98 7.44 2.91
N ILE A 120 6.63 8.34 1.99
CA ILE A 120 7.53 9.37 1.45
C ILE A 120 8.04 10.31 2.55
N LYS A 121 7.14 10.85 3.39
CA LYS A 121 7.51 11.71 4.52
C LYS A 121 8.49 11.03 5.47
N ASN A 122 8.32 9.72 5.66
CA ASN A 122 9.17 8.88 6.51
C ASN A 122 10.39 8.28 5.77
N ARG A 123 10.71 8.77 4.56
CA ARG A 123 11.90 8.40 3.77
C ARG A 123 12.02 6.90 3.45
N PHE A 124 10.89 6.27 3.17
CA PHE A 124 10.87 4.90 2.65
C PHE A 124 11.45 4.87 1.23
N SER A 125 12.28 3.87 0.92
CA SER A 125 12.90 3.77 -0.40
C SER A 125 11.92 3.31 -1.48
N GLU A 126 11.02 2.41 -1.12
CA GLU A 126 10.04 1.82 -2.03
C GLU A 126 8.79 1.31 -1.29
N CYS A 127 7.74 1.05 -2.04
CA CYS A 127 6.52 0.40 -1.58
C CYS A 127 6.22 -0.82 -2.46
N LEU A 128 5.97 -1.98 -1.84
CA LEU A 128 5.67 -3.24 -2.51
C LEU A 128 4.26 -3.73 -2.21
N LEU A 129 3.76 -4.55 -3.12
CA LEU A 129 2.55 -5.36 -2.91
C LEU A 129 2.54 -6.54 -3.86
N GLU A 130 1.69 -7.52 -3.57
CA GLU A 130 1.29 -8.56 -4.52
C GLU A 130 -0.19 -8.47 -4.82
N THR A 131 -0.55 -8.75 -6.07
CA THR A 131 -1.96 -8.86 -6.49
C THR A 131 -2.14 -9.97 -7.52
N GLU A 132 -3.32 -10.60 -7.53
CA GLU A 132 -3.66 -11.65 -8.50
C GLU A 132 -3.54 -11.14 -9.94
N CYS A 133 -3.05 -12.01 -10.84
CA CYS A 133 -2.79 -11.65 -12.23
C CYS A 133 -4.05 -11.27 -13.01
N ASP A 134 -5.22 -11.75 -12.58
CA ASP A 134 -6.53 -11.48 -13.17
C ASP A 134 -7.35 -10.41 -12.40
N ASN A 135 -6.79 -9.84 -11.33
CA ASN A 135 -7.37 -8.69 -10.64
C ASN A 135 -7.08 -7.38 -11.40
N TYR A 136 -7.65 -7.26 -12.60
CA TYR A 136 -7.44 -6.13 -13.50
C TYR A 136 -7.78 -4.78 -12.88
N ALA A 137 -8.75 -4.74 -11.95
CA ALA A 137 -9.11 -3.53 -11.23
C ALA A 137 -7.98 -3.05 -10.31
N ALA A 138 -7.37 -3.96 -9.53
CA ALA A 138 -6.24 -3.64 -8.68
C ALA A 138 -4.99 -3.30 -9.50
N LEU A 139 -4.69 -4.08 -10.55
CA LEU A 139 -3.56 -3.82 -11.44
C LEU A 139 -3.63 -2.41 -12.06
N ASN A 140 -4.78 -2.05 -12.64
CA ASN A 140 -4.98 -0.72 -13.23
C ASN A 140 -4.93 0.40 -12.17
N LEU A 141 -5.40 0.16 -10.94
CA LEU A 141 -5.26 1.12 -9.85
C LEU A 141 -3.79 1.39 -9.54
N TYR A 142 -3.01 0.34 -9.29
CA TYR A 142 -1.62 0.46 -8.88
C TYR A 142 -0.71 0.98 -10.01
N GLU A 143 -0.93 0.56 -11.25
CA GLU A 143 -0.20 1.09 -12.41
C GLU A 143 -0.43 2.60 -12.59
N LYS A 144 -1.65 3.09 -12.39
CA LYS A 144 -1.95 4.54 -12.39
C LYS A 144 -1.32 5.30 -11.22
N LEU A 145 -0.97 4.61 -10.14
CA LEU A 145 -0.20 5.17 -9.03
C LEU A 145 1.31 5.11 -9.27
N GLY A 146 1.76 4.55 -10.39
CA GLY A 146 3.18 4.47 -10.77
C GLY A 146 3.86 3.16 -10.39
N PHE A 147 3.14 2.20 -9.82
CA PHE A 147 3.69 0.87 -9.56
C PHE A 147 4.03 0.16 -10.86
N ARG A 148 5.13 -0.60 -10.85
CA ARG A 148 5.57 -1.45 -11.96
C ARG A 148 5.56 -2.90 -11.53
N ARG A 149 5.16 -3.78 -12.43
CA ARG A 149 5.27 -5.24 -12.24
C ARG A 149 6.75 -5.62 -12.31
N THR A 150 7.29 -6.23 -11.28
CA THR A 150 8.71 -6.61 -11.18
C THR A 150 8.92 -8.12 -11.18
N GLU A 151 7.96 -8.89 -10.69
CA GLU A 151 8.07 -10.34 -10.56
C GLU A 151 6.74 -11.04 -10.84
N TYR A 152 6.80 -12.21 -11.48
CA TYR A 152 5.67 -13.12 -11.62
C TYR A 152 5.82 -14.27 -10.63
N LEU A 153 4.80 -14.47 -9.80
CA LEU A 153 4.79 -15.42 -8.70
C LEU A 153 3.79 -16.55 -9.00
N PRO A 154 4.24 -17.70 -9.53
CA PRO A 154 3.35 -18.79 -9.91
C PRO A 154 2.74 -19.46 -8.67
N ARG A 155 1.41 -19.68 -8.68
CA ARG A 155 0.66 -20.35 -7.59
C ARG A 155 0.94 -19.72 -6.21
N TYR A 156 0.90 -18.40 -6.16
CA TYR A 156 1.21 -17.62 -4.95
C TYR A 156 0.12 -17.72 -3.89
N TYR A 157 -1.15 -17.72 -4.31
CA TYR A 157 -2.30 -17.82 -3.41
C TYR A 157 -2.72 -19.27 -3.16
N GLN A 158 -3.45 -19.52 -2.06
CA GLN A 158 -3.88 -20.86 -1.65
C GLN A 158 -4.81 -21.53 -2.67
N ASN A 159 -5.63 -20.73 -3.36
CA ASN A 159 -6.48 -21.16 -4.47
C ASN A 159 -5.68 -21.56 -5.75
N GLY A 160 -4.35 -21.41 -5.74
CA GLY A 160 -3.47 -21.72 -6.88
C GLY A 160 -3.31 -20.58 -7.89
N ASN A 161 -3.96 -19.45 -7.68
CA ASN A 161 -3.81 -18.28 -8.55
C ASN A 161 -2.40 -17.70 -8.43
N SER A 162 -1.91 -17.19 -9.56
CA SER A 162 -0.60 -16.55 -9.64
C SER A 162 -0.72 -15.06 -9.36
N ALA A 163 0.34 -14.46 -8.85
CA ALA A 163 0.39 -13.04 -8.51
C ALA A 163 1.47 -12.31 -9.31
N TYR A 164 1.29 -11.01 -9.47
CA TYR A 164 2.39 -10.11 -9.78
C TYR A 164 2.87 -9.43 -8.50
N ARG A 165 4.19 -9.35 -8.31
CA ARG A 165 4.78 -8.37 -7.40
C ARG A 165 4.87 -7.03 -8.10
N LEU A 166 4.37 -6.00 -7.44
CA LEU A 166 4.40 -4.64 -7.91
C LEU A 166 5.27 -3.79 -6.97
N VAL A 167 6.06 -2.89 -7.55
CA VAL A 167 6.95 -1.99 -6.81
C VAL A 167 6.72 -0.55 -7.25
N LEU A 168 6.55 0.35 -6.29
CA LEU A 168 6.62 1.78 -6.47
C LEU A 168 7.93 2.29 -5.83
N GLN A 169 8.85 2.73 -6.68
CA GLN A 169 10.06 3.39 -6.24
C GLN A 169 9.71 4.78 -5.68
N LEU A 170 10.06 5.05 -4.42
CA LEU A 170 9.76 6.32 -3.73
C LEU A 170 10.97 7.24 -3.67
N GLU A 171 12.16 6.67 -3.53
CA GLU A 171 13.45 7.35 -3.59
C GLU A 171 13.92 7.45 -5.05
N GLU A 172 14.26 8.65 -5.52
CA GLU A 172 14.89 8.83 -6.84
C GLU A 172 16.26 8.17 -6.85
N ILE A 173 16.41 7.15 -7.69
CA ILE A 173 17.70 6.50 -7.91
C ILE A 173 18.47 7.33 -8.93
N TYR A 174 19.43 8.12 -8.46
CA TYR A 174 20.42 8.74 -9.34
C TYR A 174 21.35 7.66 -9.90
N PHE A 175 21.30 7.45 -11.21
CA PHE A 175 22.38 6.81 -11.93
C PHE A 175 23.38 7.92 -12.32
N PRO A 176 24.50 8.12 -11.60
CA PRO A 176 25.53 9.00 -12.09
C PRO A 176 25.91 8.52 -13.48
N HIS A 177 25.90 9.45 -14.45
CA HIS A 177 26.21 9.17 -15.86
C HIS A 177 27.36 8.17 -15.93
N VAL A 178 27.07 6.97 -16.44
CA VAL A 178 28.12 6.07 -16.89
C VAL A 178 28.76 6.83 -18.04
N GLN A 179 29.90 7.48 -17.79
CA GLN A 179 30.76 7.93 -18.88
C GLN A 179 31.08 6.67 -19.66
N GLU A 180 30.48 6.54 -20.84
CA GLU A 180 30.86 5.54 -21.82
C GLU A 180 32.35 5.75 -22.09
N TYR A 181 33.17 4.84 -21.56
CA TYR A 181 34.55 4.69 -21.96
C TYR A 181 34.53 4.02 -23.34
N TRP A 182 34.48 4.84 -24.40
CA TRP A 182 34.96 4.48 -25.73
C TRP A 182 36.38 5.03 -25.90
#